data_AF-Q03RE3-F1
#
_entry.id   AF-Q03RE3-F1
#
_cell.length_a   1.000
_cell.length_b   1.000
_cell.length_c   1.000
_cell.angle_alpha   90.00
_cell.angle_beta   90.00
_cell.angle_gamma   90.00
#
_symmetry.space_group_name_H-M   'P 1'
#
loop_
_entity.id
_entity.type
_entity.pdbx_description
1 polymer ?
#
loop_
_entity_poly.entity_id
_entity_poly.type
_entity_poly.pdbx_seq_one_letter_code
_entity_poly.pdbx_strand_id
1 'polypeptide(L)'
;MTIDVSTVQGMDQKFAKLDPDVIQSWIDLAQLVVAMSGLPEQPENVMPHGWALMAAHIGTQIMRQGNNKSSQTMGPLTESFFDVSSLGSDMFLKLYNDLLKAWGLAPIGKNEVHFY
;
A
#
# COMPACT_ATOMS: atom_id res chain seq x y z
N MET A 1 17.75 -9.73 -3.29
CA MET A 1 16.68 -9.69 -4.32
C MET A 1 15.97 -8.37 -4.10
N THR A 2 15.77 -7.56 -5.14
CA THR A 2 15.13 -6.23 -5.02
C THR A 2 14.16 -6.10 -6.19
N ILE A 3 12.97 -5.54 -5.94
CA ILE A 3 11.99 -5.29 -7.01
C ILE A 3 12.26 -3.93 -7.67
N ASP A 4 12.11 -3.87 -8.99
CA ASP A 4 12.28 -2.63 -9.74
C ASP A 4 11.11 -1.68 -9.53
N VAL A 5 11.39 -0.36 -9.48
CA VAL A 5 10.40 0.71 -9.41
C VAL A 5 9.33 0.59 -10.50
N SER A 6 9.72 0.19 -11.71
CA SER A 6 8.83 -0.04 -12.85
C SER A 6 7.75 -1.09 -12.55
N THR A 7 8.06 -2.08 -11.71
CA THR A 7 7.11 -3.12 -11.29
C THR A 7 5.93 -2.51 -10.55
N VAL A 8 6.19 -1.63 -9.58
CA VAL A 8 5.15 -0.96 -8.79
C VAL A 8 4.45 0.11 -9.62
N GLN A 9 5.18 0.87 -10.44
CA GLN A 9 4.57 1.86 -11.35
C GLN A 9 3.61 1.22 -12.36
N GLY A 10 3.85 -0.02 -12.76
CA GLY A 10 2.98 -0.79 -13.66
C GLY A 10 1.71 -1.32 -13.00
N MET A 11 1.58 -1.28 -11.68
CA MET A 11 0.43 -1.87 -10.96
C MET A 11 -0.83 -0.99 -10.99
N ASP A 12 -0.66 0.33 -11.01
CA ASP A 12 -1.77 1.28 -11.07
C ASP A 12 -1.36 2.50 -11.91
N GLN A 13 -2.28 3.00 -12.73
CA GLN A 13 -2.06 4.21 -13.54
C GLN A 13 -1.72 5.44 -12.69
N LYS A 14 -2.15 5.47 -11.42
CA LYS A 14 -1.83 6.52 -10.45
C LYS A 14 -0.35 6.52 -10.07
N PHE A 15 0.29 5.35 -10.04
CA PHE A 15 1.70 5.22 -9.70
C PHE A 15 2.61 5.56 -10.89
N ALA A 16 2.14 5.34 -12.11
CA ALA A 16 2.90 5.59 -13.34
C ALA A 16 3.38 7.05 -13.51
N LYS A 17 2.72 8.01 -12.86
CA LYS A 17 3.08 9.44 -12.93
C LYS A 17 3.91 9.92 -11.74
N LEU A 18 4.20 9.05 -10.77
CA LEU A 18 4.94 9.42 -9.58
C LEU A 18 6.44 9.34 -9.82
N ASP A 19 7.16 10.20 -9.11
CA ASP A 19 8.61 10.22 -9.11
C ASP A 19 9.16 8.83 -8.70
N PRO A 20 10.11 8.26 -9.46
CA PRO A 20 10.77 7.01 -9.11
C PRO A 20 11.29 6.96 -7.67
N ASP A 21 11.79 8.07 -7.12
CA ASP A 21 12.32 8.13 -5.76
C ASP A 21 11.23 7.94 -4.71
N VAL A 22 10.01 8.43 -4.99
CA VAL A 22 8.85 8.21 -4.12
C VAL A 22 8.46 6.74 -4.12
N ILE A 23 8.42 6.11 -5.29
CA ILE A 23 8.11 4.67 -5.40
C ILE A 23 9.19 3.83 -4.73
N GLN A 24 10.48 4.20 -4.88
CA GLN A 24 11.59 3.52 -4.21
C GLN A 24 11.42 3.55 -2.68
N SER A 25 11.02 4.70 -2.12
CA SER A 25 10.76 4.80 -0.68
C SER A 25 9.66 3.83 -0.20
N TRP A 26 8.64 3.57 -1.02
CA TRP A 26 7.59 2.61 -0.69
C TRP A 26 8.09 1.17 -0.73
N ILE A 27 8.95 0.86 -1.70
CA ILE A 27 9.61 -0.44 -1.83
C ILE A 27 10.49 -0.69 -0.60
N ASP A 28 11.29 0.28 -0.18
CA ASP A 28 12.18 0.15 0.98
C ASP A 28 11.39 -0.12 2.27
N LEU A 29 10.27 0.59 2.47
CA LEU A 29 9.38 0.37 3.62
C LEU A 29 8.70 -1.01 3.55
N ALA A 30 8.23 -1.40 2.37
CA ALA A 30 7.60 -2.70 2.17
C ALA A 30 8.57 -3.86 2.43
N GLN A 31 9.87 -3.67 2.21
CA GLN A 31 10.90 -4.70 2.42
C GLN A 31 10.90 -5.17 3.86
N LEU A 32 10.89 -4.22 4.78
CA LEU A 32 10.93 -4.49 6.20
C LEU A 32 9.71 -5.30 6.63
N VAL A 33 8.54 -4.96 6.11
CA VAL A 33 7.29 -5.65 6.45
C VAL A 33 7.26 -7.07 5.87
N VAL A 34 7.62 -7.23 4.60
CA VAL A 34 7.64 -8.55 3.95
C VAL A 34 8.71 -9.46 4.52
N ALA A 35 9.88 -8.93 4.90
CA ALA A 35 10.91 -9.71 5.57
C ALA A 35 10.43 -10.29 6.93
N MET A 36 9.49 -9.61 7.60
CA MET A 36 8.91 -10.07 8.85
C MET A 36 7.63 -10.89 8.69
N SER A 37 7.08 -11.03 7.47
CA SER A 37 5.79 -11.68 7.27
C SER A 37 5.84 -13.21 7.29
N GLY A 38 7.04 -13.80 7.19
CA GLY A 38 7.23 -15.25 7.16
C GLY A 38 6.89 -15.89 5.81
N LEU A 39 6.76 -15.10 4.75
CA LEU A 39 6.62 -15.64 3.39
C LEU A 39 7.85 -16.47 3.01
N PRO A 40 7.67 -17.64 2.38
CA PRO A 40 8.79 -18.48 1.99
C PRO A 40 9.58 -17.82 0.87
N GLU A 41 10.91 -17.99 0.91
CA GLU A 41 11.81 -17.55 -0.17
C GLU A 41 11.60 -18.33 -1.47
N GLN A 42 10.90 -19.47 -1.39
CA GLN A 42 10.54 -20.31 -2.53
C GLN A 42 9.02 -20.49 -2.66
N PRO A 43 8.47 -20.45 -3.89
CA PRO A 43 9.15 -20.18 -5.16
C PRO A 43 9.64 -18.72 -5.28
N GLU A 44 10.66 -18.50 -6.11
CA GLU A 44 11.46 -17.26 -6.23
C GLU A 44 10.63 -15.98 -6.45
N ASN A 45 9.39 -16.11 -6.89
CA ASN A 45 8.48 -15.00 -7.18
C ASN A 45 7.59 -14.57 -6.01
N VAL A 46 7.48 -15.37 -4.93
CA VAL A 46 6.55 -15.08 -3.82
C VAL A 46 6.97 -13.83 -3.06
N MET A 47 8.25 -13.74 -2.70
CA MET A 47 8.81 -12.60 -1.99
C MET A 47 8.73 -11.32 -2.83
N PRO A 48 9.22 -11.27 -4.08
CA PRO A 48 9.04 -10.11 -4.97
C PRO A 48 7.58 -9.69 -5.16
N HIS A 49 6.66 -10.65 -5.31
CA HIS A 49 5.25 -10.35 -5.51
C HIS A 49 4.59 -9.76 -4.26
N GLY A 50 4.84 -10.35 -3.09
CA GLY A 50 4.37 -9.81 -1.81
C GLY A 50 4.91 -8.41 -1.54
N TRP A 51 6.16 -8.17 -1.93
CA TRP A 51 6.84 -6.89 -1.78
C TRP A 51 6.24 -5.81 -2.68
N ALA A 52 5.92 -6.13 -3.94
CA ALA A 52 5.23 -5.21 -4.84
C ALA A 52 3.81 -4.87 -4.35
N LEU A 53 3.06 -5.86 -3.86
CA LEU A 53 1.74 -5.65 -3.27
C LEU A 53 1.79 -4.75 -2.02
N MET A 54 2.74 -5.00 -1.12
CA MET A 54 2.90 -4.20 0.09
C MET A 54 3.38 -2.77 -0.22
N ALA A 55 4.26 -2.58 -1.20
CA ALA A 55 4.68 -1.26 -1.66
C ALA A 55 3.51 -0.47 -2.26
N ALA A 56 2.69 -1.11 -3.09
CA ALA A 56 1.49 -0.51 -3.67
C ALA A 56 0.43 -0.16 -2.60
N HIS A 57 0.29 -1.00 -1.57
CA HIS A 57 -0.54 -0.71 -0.40
C HIS A 57 -0.06 0.55 0.34
N ILE A 58 1.24 0.61 0.68
CA ILE A 58 1.84 1.76 1.36
C ILE A 58 1.64 3.04 0.54
N GLY A 59 1.91 2.98 -0.77
CA GLY A 59 1.68 4.10 -1.67
C GLY A 59 0.24 4.57 -1.70
N THR A 60 -0.70 3.64 -1.77
CA THR A 60 -2.14 3.93 -1.71
C THR A 60 -2.52 4.63 -0.41
N GLN A 61 -1.98 4.20 0.74
CA GLN A 61 -2.24 4.82 2.04
C GLN A 61 -1.62 6.22 2.15
N ILE A 62 -0.38 6.40 1.70
CA ILE A 62 0.30 7.71 1.70
C ILE A 62 -0.47 8.70 0.82
N MET A 63 -0.89 8.28 -0.37
CA MET A 63 -1.67 9.14 -1.27
C MET A 63 -3.04 9.50 -0.67
N ARG A 64 -3.68 8.58 0.07
CA ARG A 64 -4.92 8.87 0.81
C ARG A 64 -4.71 9.88 1.94
N GLN A 65 -3.64 9.73 2.70
CA GLN A 65 -3.31 10.64 3.81
C GLN A 65 -2.84 12.02 3.32
N GLY A 66 -2.09 12.08 2.22
CA GLY A 66 -1.63 13.31 1.59
C GLY A 66 -2.78 14.14 0.99
N ASN A 67 -3.79 13.48 0.43
CA ASN A 67 -4.99 14.15 -0.12
C ASN A 67 -6.00 14.59 0.95
N ASN A 68 -5.84 14.18 2.22
CA ASN A 68 -6.69 14.64 3.33
C ASN A 68 -6.31 16.03 3.86
N LYS A 69 -5.35 16.73 3.25
CA LYS A 69 -5.05 18.15 3.53
C LYS A 69 -5.24 18.99 2.28
N SER A 70 -6.45 19.49 2.07
CA SER A 70 -6.70 20.52 1.05
C SER A 70 -6.87 21.89 1.71
N SER A 71 -5.90 22.76 1.44
CA SER A 71 -5.92 24.22 1.63
C SER A 71 -5.97 24.77 3.06
N GLN A 72 -4.84 25.31 3.52
CA GLN A 72 -4.86 26.45 4.44
C GLN A 72 -5.33 27.69 3.66
N THR A 73 -6.64 27.90 3.55
CA THR A 73 -7.17 29.20 3.12
C THR A 73 -7.40 30.05 4.37
N MET A 74 -6.71 31.20 4.46
CA MET A 74 -6.92 32.21 5.50
C MET A 74 -8.36 32.78 5.38
N GLY A 75 -9.32 32.27 6.15
CA GLY A 75 -10.71 32.78 6.20
C GLY A 75 -11.72 31.72 6.69
N PRO A 76 -12.89 32.11 7.23
CA PRO A 76 -13.55 31.42 8.34
C PRO A 76 -14.06 30.01 7.99
N LEU A 77 -13.49 29.02 8.69
CA LEU A 77 -14.07 27.73 9.09
C LEU A 77 -15.01 27.06 8.09
N THR A 78 -14.49 26.67 6.93
CA THR A 78 -15.16 25.64 6.12
C THR A 78 -14.12 24.62 5.67
N GLU A 79 -13.93 23.59 6.50
CA GLU A 79 -13.11 22.42 6.15
C GLU A 79 -13.87 21.61 5.09
N SER A 80 -13.42 21.70 3.83
CA SER A 80 -13.96 20.85 2.76
C SER A 80 -13.16 19.56 2.73
N PHE A 81 -13.73 18.50 3.30
CA PHE A 81 -13.19 17.15 3.17
C PHE A 81 -13.43 16.66 1.74
N PHE A 82 -12.37 16.28 1.03
CA PHE A 82 -12.52 15.52 -0.20
C PHE A 82 -13.16 14.17 0.15
N ASP A 83 -14.16 13.75 -0.62
CA ASP A 83 -14.85 12.49 -0.42
C ASP A 83 -13.91 11.30 -0.70
N VAL A 84 -13.33 10.80 0.39
CA VAL A 84 -12.38 9.67 0.42
C VAL A 84 -13.05 8.35 0.03
N SER A 85 -14.39 8.30 -0.09
CA SER A 85 -15.13 7.11 -0.50
C SER A 85 -14.90 6.72 -1.96
N SER A 86 -14.41 7.65 -2.80
CA SER A 86 -14.08 7.40 -4.22
C SER A 86 -12.72 6.70 -4.42
N LEU A 87 -11.85 6.67 -3.39
CA LEU A 87 -10.61 5.90 -3.37
C LEU A 87 -10.97 4.47 -2.93
N GLY A 88 -11.50 3.68 -3.87
CA GLY A 88 -12.03 2.32 -3.65
C GLY A 88 -11.16 1.41 -2.76
N SER A 89 -11.75 0.33 -2.24
CA SER A 89 -11.12 -0.57 -1.25
C SER A 89 -9.65 -0.85 -1.58
N ASP A 90 -8.77 -0.80 -0.58
CA ASP A 90 -7.34 -1.08 -0.73
C ASP A 90 -7.12 -2.52 -1.23
N MET A 91 -7.13 -2.67 -2.56
CA MET A 91 -7.08 -3.97 -3.22
C MET A 91 -5.73 -4.63 -3.01
N PHE A 92 -4.67 -3.84 -2.88
CA PHE A 92 -3.31 -4.33 -2.69
C PHE A 92 -3.13 -4.98 -1.31
N LEU A 93 -3.68 -4.38 -0.24
CA LEU A 93 -3.71 -5.03 1.08
C LEU A 93 -4.50 -6.34 1.06
N LYS A 94 -5.65 -6.36 0.36
CA LYS A 94 -6.45 -7.58 0.23
C LYS A 94 -5.66 -8.69 -0.47
N LEU A 95 -5.04 -8.39 -1.61
CA LEU A 95 -4.23 -9.33 -2.38
C LEU A 95 -3.01 -9.81 -1.58
N TYR A 96 -2.37 -8.92 -0.81
CA TYR A 96 -1.28 -9.31 0.08
C TYR A 96 -1.75 -10.25 1.19
N ASN A 97 -2.91 -9.97 1.79
CA ASN A 97 -3.49 -10.85 2.80
C ASN A 97 -3.94 -12.21 2.22
N ASP A 98 -4.42 -12.25 0.99
CA ASP A 98 -4.77 -13.50 0.32
C ASP A 98 -3.51 -14.29 -0.04
N LEU A 99 -2.39 -13.62 -0.38
CA LEU A 99 -1.07 -14.25 -0.52
C LEU A 99 -0.62 -14.87 0.81
N LEU A 100 -0.70 -14.14 1.92
CA LEU A 100 -0.36 -14.66 3.26
C LEU A 100 -1.19 -15.90 3.61
N LYS A 101 -2.51 -15.86 3.40
CA LYS A 101 -3.39 -17.00 3.63
C LYS A 101 -3.05 -18.21 2.77
N ALA A 102 -2.67 -18.00 1.50
CA ALA A 102 -2.25 -19.09 0.62
C ALA A 102 -1.05 -19.88 1.18
N TRP A 103 -0.23 -19.21 1.99
CA TRP A 103 0.92 -19.79 2.70
C TRP A 103 0.63 -20.12 4.18
N GLY A 104 -0.63 -20.06 4.62
CA GLY A 104 -1.03 -20.36 6.00
C GLY A 104 -0.65 -19.28 7.02
N LEU A 105 -0.29 -18.08 6.57
CA LEU A 105 0.13 -16.97 7.41
C LEU A 105 -1.07 -16.08 7.82
N ALA A 106 -0.94 -15.42 8.97
CA ALA A 106 -1.98 -14.54 9.50
C ALA A 106 -2.07 -13.24 8.67
N PRO A 107 -3.28 -12.77 8.30
CA PRO A 107 -3.45 -11.54 7.56
C PRO A 107 -3.06 -10.32 8.42
N ILE A 108 -2.49 -9.30 7.78
CA ILE A 108 -2.09 -8.05 8.40
C ILE A 108 -3.24 -7.03 8.28
N GLY A 109 -3.45 -6.22 9.32
CA GLY A 109 -4.42 -5.12 9.30
C GLY A 109 -5.88 -5.51 9.62
N LYS A 110 -6.19 -6.78 9.86
CA LYS A 110 -7.48 -7.20 10.43
C LYS A 110 -7.47 -7.07 11.96
N ASN A 111 -7.45 -5.83 12.46
CA ASN A 111 -8.09 -5.53 13.75
C ASN A 111 -9.54 -5.12 13.45
N GLU A 112 -10.37 -6.10 13.07
CA GLU A 112 -11.82 -5.90 13.15
C GLU A 112 -12.18 -5.98 14.64
N VAL A 113 -12.03 -4.86 15.34
CA VAL A 113 -12.64 -4.68 16.66
C VAL A 113 -14.15 -4.63 16.42
N HIS A 114 -14.78 -5.80 16.47
CA HIS A 114 -16.24 -5.88 16.57
C HIS A 114 -16.64 -5.28 17.92
N PHE A 115 -17.16 -4.06 17.91
CA PHE A 115 -17.98 -3.59 19.01
C PHE A 115 -19.33 -4.32 18.89
N TYR A 116 -19.58 -5.23 19.82
CA TYR A 116 -20.90 -5.80 20.07
C TYR A 116 -21.79 -4.79 20.79
#